data_AF-A0A0B4KI27-F1
#
_entry.id   AF-A0A0B4KI27-F1
#
_cell.length_a   1.000
_cell.length_b   1.000
_cell.length_c   1.000
_cell.angle_alpha   90.00
_cell.angle_beta   90.00
_cell.angle_gamma   90.00
#
_symmetry.space_group_name_H-M   'P 1'
#
loop_
_entity.id
_entity.type
_entity.pdbx_description
1 polymer ?
#
loop_
_entity_poly.entity_id
_entity_poly.type
_entity_poly.pdbx_seq_one_letter_code
_entity_poly.pdbx_strand_id
1 'polypeptide(L)'
;MVKLIASLLLLAVVAQAYGDFKCALSKQESKSFVRELQREREEHQLKEKQNLSHEGQDQECKGSLAVPEITKDWVDMKDACIKGMRNQIQEEINASYQYLAMGAYFSRDTVNRPGFAEHFFKAAKEEREHGSKLVEYLSMRGQLTEGVSDLINVPTVAKQEWTDGAAALSDALDLEIKVTKSIRKLIQTCENKPYNHYHLVDYLTGVYLEEQLHGQRELAGKLTTLKKMMDTNGELGEFLFDKTL
;
A
#
# COMPACT_ATOMS: atom_id res chain seq x y z
N MET A 1 -9.12 -73.02 -14.70
CA MET A 1 -8.51 -71.72 -15.08
C MET A 1 -9.50 -70.76 -15.76
N VAL A 2 -10.29 -71.17 -16.75
CA VAL A 2 -11.20 -70.26 -17.51
C VAL A 2 -12.25 -69.54 -16.63
N LYS A 3 -12.83 -70.19 -15.61
CA LYS A 3 -13.82 -69.56 -14.71
C LYS A 3 -13.24 -68.46 -13.80
N LEU A 4 -11.95 -68.57 -13.43
CA LEU A 4 -11.29 -67.57 -12.56
C LEU A 4 -10.99 -66.29 -13.36
N ILE A 5 -10.57 -66.44 -14.61
CA ILE A 5 -10.24 -65.32 -15.51
C ILE A 5 -11.51 -64.52 -15.85
N ALA A 6 -12.64 -65.19 -16.10
CA ALA A 6 -13.91 -64.52 -16.36
C ALA A 6 -14.41 -63.69 -15.16
N SER A 7 -14.19 -64.17 -13.93
CA SER A 7 -14.60 -63.46 -12.71
C SER A 7 -13.72 -62.24 -12.41
N LEU A 8 -12.41 -62.32 -12.67
CA LEU A 8 -11.49 -61.19 -12.56
C LEU A 8 -11.75 -60.11 -13.62
N LEU A 9 -12.08 -60.51 -14.85
CA LEU A 9 -12.49 -59.57 -15.90
C LEU A 9 -13.79 -58.84 -15.54
N LEU A 10 -14.77 -59.54 -14.97
CA LEU A 10 -16.03 -58.92 -14.54
C LEU A 10 -15.80 -57.89 -13.42
N LEU A 11 -14.96 -58.21 -12.43
CA LEU A 11 -14.60 -57.28 -11.36
C LEU A 11 -13.86 -56.04 -11.87
N ALA A 12 -12.96 -56.21 -12.84
CA ALA A 12 -12.24 -55.08 -13.46
C ALA A 12 -13.21 -54.15 -14.22
N VAL A 13 -14.17 -54.70 -14.96
CA VAL A 13 -15.19 -53.91 -15.66
C VAL A 13 -16.11 -53.17 -14.68
N VAL A 14 -16.52 -53.82 -13.58
CA VAL A 14 -17.34 -53.17 -12.53
C VAL A 14 -16.57 -52.06 -11.81
N ALA A 15 -15.28 -52.28 -11.50
CA ALA A 15 -14.43 -51.26 -10.88
C ALA A 15 -14.22 -50.05 -11.80
N GLN A 16 -13.99 -50.28 -13.10
CA GLN A 16 -13.87 -49.23 -14.10
C GLN A 16 -15.16 -48.41 -14.22
N ALA A 17 -16.31 -49.10 -14.36
CA ALA A 17 -17.62 -48.45 -14.45
C ALA A 17 -17.96 -47.63 -13.19
N TYR A 18 -17.57 -48.11 -12.01
CA TYR A 18 -17.76 -47.39 -10.75
C TYR A 18 -16.86 -46.14 -10.64
N GLY A 19 -15.62 -46.23 -11.14
CA GLY A 19 -14.70 -45.09 -11.23
C GLY A 19 -15.22 -44.00 -12.17
N ASP A 20 -15.72 -44.38 -13.34
CA ASP A 20 -16.31 -43.46 -14.31
C ASP A 20 -17.57 -42.78 -13.77
N PHE A 21 -18.41 -43.52 -13.04
CA PHE A 21 -19.60 -42.98 -12.37
C PHE A 21 -19.27 -41.95 -11.28
N LYS A 22 -18.27 -42.22 -10.43
CA LYS A 22 -17.78 -41.25 -9.42
C LYS A 22 -17.22 -39.98 -10.07
N CYS A 23 -16.47 -40.12 -11.17
CA CYS A 23 -15.93 -38.99 -11.91
C CYS A 23 -17.03 -38.14 -12.57
N ALA A 24 -18.07 -38.79 -13.12
CA ALA A 24 -19.22 -38.11 -13.69
C ALA A 24 -20.04 -37.34 -12.64
N LEU A 25 -20.28 -37.93 -11.47
CA LEU A 25 -20.94 -37.27 -10.34
C LEU A 25 -20.18 -36.02 -9.86
N SER A 26 -18.86 -36.13 -9.66
CA SER A 26 -18.02 -34.99 -9.26
C SER A 26 -18.03 -33.85 -10.30
N LYS A 27 -18.00 -34.17 -11.60
CA LYS A 27 -18.13 -33.17 -12.67
C LYS A 27 -19.51 -32.53 -12.71
N GLN A 28 -20.57 -33.27 -12.38
CA GLN A 28 -21.94 -32.75 -12.31
C GLN A 28 -22.11 -31.80 -11.12
N GLU A 29 -21.57 -32.15 -9.95
CA GLU A 29 -21.55 -31.29 -8.75
C GLU A 29 -20.74 -30.01 -9.00
N SER A 30 -19.55 -30.11 -9.60
CA SER A 30 -18.73 -28.96 -9.97
C SER A 30 -19.44 -28.04 -10.99
N LYS A 31 -20.11 -28.61 -12.01
CA LYS A 31 -20.90 -27.81 -12.96
C LYS A 31 -22.12 -27.17 -12.30
N SER A 32 -22.77 -27.85 -11.35
CA SER A 32 -23.88 -27.30 -10.58
C SER A 32 -23.42 -26.12 -9.73
N PHE A 33 -22.29 -26.27 -9.04
CA PHE A 33 -21.70 -25.22 -8.22
C PHE A 33 -21.24 -24.00 -9.04
N VAL A 34 -20.62 -24.22 -10.20
CA VAL A 34 -20.25 -23.12 -11.12
C VAL A 34 -21.50 -22.40 -11.66
N ARG A 35 -22.58 -23.12 -11.94
CA ARG A 35 -23.87 -22.51 -12.34
C ARG A 35 -24.53 -21.73 -11.22
N GLU A 36 -24.41 -22.20 -9.97
CA GLU A 36 -24.87 -21.48 -8.77
C GLU A 36 -24.11 -20.15 -8.62
N LEU A 37 -22.78 -20.19 -8.67
CA LEU A 37 -21.92 -19.00 -8.58
C LEU A 37 -22.15 -17.99 -9.73
N GLN A 38 -22.42 -18.48 -10.94
CA GLN A 38 -22.78 -17.63 -12.07
C GLN A 38 -24.14 -16.96 -11.85
N ARG A 39 -25.14 -17.68 -11.32
CA ARG A 39 -26.44 -17.09 -10.95
C ARG A 39 -26.31 -16.05 -9.85
N GLU A 40 -25.55 -16.32 -8.79
CA GLU A 40 -25.32 -15.35 -7.71
C GLU A 40 -24.61 -14.08 -8.22
N ARG A 41 -23.64 -14.24 -9.13
CA ARG A 41 -22.99 -13.09 -9.79
C ARG A 41 -23.96 -12.30 -10.66
N GLU A 42 -24.81 -12.96 -11.43
CA GLU A 42 -25.82 -12.30 -12.28
C GLU A 42 -26.89 -11.58 -11.43
N GLU A 43 -27.34 -12.19 -10.33
CA GLU A 43 -28.27 -11.56 -9.38
C GLU A 43 -27.64 -10.34 -8.69
N HIS A 44 -26.36 -10.42 -8.32
CA HIS A 44 -25.63 -9.27 -7.75
C HIS A 44 -25.51 -8.14 -8.78
N GLN A 45 -25.16 -8.45 -10.03
CA GLN A 45 -25.10 -7.45 -11.11
C GLN A 45 -26.48 -6.85 -11.44
N LEU A 46 -27.56 -7.64 -11.32
CA LEU A 46 -28.92 -7.15 -11.52
C LEU A 46 -29.36 -6.22 -10.39
N LYS A 47 -29.05 -6.55 -9.14
CA LYS A 47 -29.29 -5.68 -7.96
C LYS A 47 -28.48 -4.39 -8.04
N GLU A 48 -27.24 -4.47 -8.50
CA GLU A 48 -26.37 -3.30 -8.71
C GLU A 48 -26.92 -2.38 -9.82
N LYS A 49 -27.41 -2.95 -10.93
CA LYS A 49 -28.10 -2.21 -11.99
C LYS A 49 -29.46 -1.63 -11.55
N GLN A 50 -30.19 -2.33 -10.68
CA GLN A 50 -31.44 -1.83 -10.12
C GLN A 50 -31.20 -0.67 -9.14
N ASN A 51 -30.14 -0.74 -8.33
CA ASN A 51 -29.69 0.37 -7.48
C ASN A 51 -29.23 1.57 -8.33
N LEU A 52 -28.51 1.34 -9.44
CA LEU A 52 -28.16 2.38 -10.42
C LEU A 52 -29.38 2.98 -11.15
N SER A 53 -30.50 2.26 -11.26
CA SER A 53 -31.76 2.79 -11.82
C SER A 53 -32.70 3.41 -10.79
N HIS A 54 -32.41 3.27 -9.49
CA HIS A 54 -33.17 3.88 -8.40
C HIS A 54 -32.51 5.15 -7.84
N GLU A 55 -31.29 5.49 -8.27
CA GLU A 55 -30.67 6.83 -8.16
C GLU A 55 -31.31 7.87 -9.10
N GLY A 56 -32.59 7.71 -9.43
CA GLY A 56 -33.32 8.54 -10.39
C GLY A 56 -34.44 9.40 -9.80
N GLN A 57 -34.65 9.38 -8.48
CA GLN A 57 -35.64 10.22 -7.79
C GLN A 57 -35.22 10.61 -6.36
N ASP A 58 -33.91 10.72 -6.09
CA ASP A 58 -33.50 11.57 -4.98
C ASP A 58 -33.75 13.01 -5.40
N GLN A 59 -34.77 13.58 -4.79
CA GLN A 59 -35.06 15.00 -4.82
C GLN A 59 -33.76 15.73 -4.51
N GLU A 60 -33.18 16.29 -5.57
CA GLU A 60 -31.97 17.09 -5.57
C GLU A 60 -32.11 18.13 -4.44
N CYS A 61 -31.47 17.87 -3.31
CA CYS A 61 -31.27 18.88 -2.28
C CYS A 61 -30.31 19.91 -2.88
N LYS A 62 -30.83 20.78 -3.75
CA LYS A 62 -30.21 22.03 -4.22
C LYS A 62 -30.16 23.02 -3.06
N GLY A 63 -29.41 22.65 -2.05
CA GLY A 63 -29.03 23.50 -0.94
C GLY A 63 -27.52 23.52 -0.85
N SER A 64 -26.81 23.82 -1.94
CA SER A 64 -25.45 24.33 -1.75
C SER A 64 -25.60 25.68 -1.06
N LEU A 65 -25.24 25.72 0.22
CA LEU A 65 -25.11 26.99 0.91
C LEU A 65 -24.13 27.84 0.11
N ALA A 66 -24.50 29.08 -0.18
CA ALA A 66 -23.62 30.00 -0.87
C ALA A 66 -22.31 30.12 -0.07
N VAL A 67 -21.17 29.91 -0.74
CA VAL A 67 -19.86 30.11 -0.13
C VAL A 67 -19.65 31.62 0.00
N PRO A 68 -19.52 32.18 1.22
CA PRO A 68 -19.33 33.61 1.38
C PRO A 68 -17.99 34.03 0.80
N GLU A 69 -17.97 35.14 0.07
CA GLU A 69 -16.72 35.75 -0.37
C GLU A 69 -15.98 36.34 0.84
N ILE A 70 -14.71 35.98 0.97
CA ILE A 70 -13.79 36.52 1.97
C ILE A 70 -12.58 37.14 1.27
N THR A 71 -11.84 38.00 1.97
CA THR A 71 -10.58 38.52 1.43
C THR A 71 -9.59 37.38 1.15
N LYS A 72 -8.89 37.46 0.02
CA LYS A 72 -7.90 36.46 -0.43
C LYS A 72 -6.46 36.97 -0.41
N ASP A 73 -6.21 38.18 0.12
CA ASP A 73 -4.88 38.79 0.17
C ASP A 73 -3.86 37.99 1.00
N TRP A 74 -4.35 37.09 1.87
CA TRP A 74 -3.53 36.21 2.69
C TRP A 74 -3.06 34.94 1.97
N VAL A 75 -3.57 34.65 0.76
CA VAL A 75 -3.21 33.47 -0.04
C VAL A 75 -2.06 33.82 -0.98
N ASP A 76 -0.85 33.40 -0.65
CA ASP A 76 0.40 33.91 -1.24
C ASP A 76 1.31 32.83 -1.87
N MET A 77 0.96 31.54 -1.75
CA MET A 77 1.75 30.44 -2.33
C MET A 77 1.77 30.49 -3.86
N LYS A 78 2.89 30.06 -4.47
CA LYS A 78 3.07 30.04 -5.94
C LYS A 78 3.04 28.64 -6.53
N ASP A 79 2.58 28.54 -7.77
CA ASP A 79 2.31 27.29 -8.47
C ASP A 79 3.44 26.27 -8.42
N ALA A 80 4.70 26.71 -8.60
CA ALA A 80 5.86 25.82 -8.56
C ALA A 80 6.00 25.14 -7.19
N CYS A 81 5.80 25.90 -6.11
CA CYS A 81 5.88 25.40 -4.75
C CYS A 81 4.64 24.57 -4.38
N ILE A 82 3.44 24.98 -4.79
CA ILE A 82 2.20 24.21 -4.61
C ILE A 82 2.31 22.85 -5.29
N LYS A 83 2.75 22.82 -6.56
CA LYS A 83 2.99 21.58 -7.31
C LYS A 83 4.04 20.70 -6.62
N GLY A 84 5.11 21.30 -6.13
CA GLY A 84 6.13 20.60 -5.36
C GLY A 84 5.57 19.92 -4.11
N MET A 85 4.75 20.64 -3.33
CA MET A 85 4.07 20.09 -2.15
C MET A 85 3.11 18.95 -2.51
N ARG A 86 2.31 19.12 -3.57
CA ARG A 86 1.40 18.06 -4.07
C ARG A 86 2.16 16.80 -4.49
N ASN A 87 3.29 16.97 -5.17
CA ASN A 87 4.16 15.85 -5.53
C ASN A 87 4.75 15.19 -4.28
N GLN A 88 5.17 15.97 -3.28
CA GLN A 88 5.71 15.42 -2.04
C GLN A 88 4.65 14.62 -1.27
N ILE A 89 3.39 15.09 -1.20
CA ILE A 89 2.26 14.32 -0.65
C ILE A 89 2.17 12.96 -1.33
N GLN A 90 2.25 12.90 -2.67
CA GLN A 90 2.24 11.62 -3.37
C GLN A 90 3.46 10.73 -3.02
N GLU A 91 4.65 11.31 -2.88
CA GLU A 91 5.85 10.56 -2.49
C GLU A 91 5.71 9.94 -1.09
N GLU A 92 5.18 10.67 -0.10
CA GLU A 92 4.97 10.10 1.25
C GLU A 92 3.92 8.99 1.22
N ILE A 93 2.84 9.16 0.45
CA ILE A 93 1.81 8.13 0.31
C ILE A 93 2.35 6.89 -0.43
N ASN A 94 3.24 7.07 -1.41
CA ASN A 94 3.93 5.97 -2.07
C ASN A 94 4.86 5.23 -1.09
N ALA A 95 5.60 5.96 -0.25
CA ALA A 95 6.48 5.39 0.76
C ALA A 95 5.68 4.57 1.79
N SER A 96 4.55 5.13 2.27
CA SER A 96 3.60 4.44 3.14
C SER A 96 3.14 3.09 2.56
N TYR A 97 2.77 3.04 1.29
CA TYR A 97 2.35 1.81 0.62
C TYR A 97 3.49 0.80 0.46
N GLN A 98 4.71 1.28 0.19
CA GLN A 98 5.88 0.42 0.09
C GLN A 98 6.24 -0.21 1.45
N TYR A 99 6.17 0.56 2.54
CA TYR A 99 6.35 0.04 3.90
C TYR A 99 5.23 -0.92 4.31
N LEU A 100 3.98 -0.66 3.90
CA LEU A 100 2.87 -1.57 4.13
C LEU A 100 3.13 -2.94 3.48
N ALA A 101 3.69 -2.95 2.26
CA ALA A 101 4.08 -4.18 1.59
C ALA A 101 5.24 -4.91 2.28
N MET A 102 6.22 -4.18 2.81
CA MET A 102 7.30 -4.76 3.63
C MET A 102 6.73 -5.43 4.89
N GLY A 103 5.86 -4.74 5.64
CA GLY A 103 5.20 -5.28 6.82
C GLY A 103 4.39 -6.54 6.51
N ALA A 104 3.64 -6.53 5.40
CA ALA A 104 2.87 -7.69 4.93
C ALA A 104 3.76 -8.88 4.56
N TYR A 105 4.91 -8.63 3.92
CA TYR A 105 5.88 -9.69 3.59
C TYR A 105 6.41 -10.39 4.84
N PHE A 106 6.87 -9.65 5.86
CA PHE A 106 7.41 -10.23 7.08
C PHE A 106 6.34 -10.89 7.97
N SER A 107 5.06 -10.58 7.74
CA SER A 107 3.91 -11.21 8.41
C SER A 107 3.52 -12.57 7.84
N ARG A 108 4.07 -12.98 6.70
CA ARG A 108 3.78 -14.31 6.11
C ARG A 108 4.25 -15.41 7.05
N ASP A 109 3.49 -16.50 7.15
CA ASP A 109 3.85 -17.67 7.93
C ASP A 109 5.17 -18.33 7.48
N THR A 110 5.49 -18.23 6.18
CA THR A 110 6.74 -18.71 5.58
C THR A 110 7.96 -17.82 5.82
N VAL A 111 7.78 -16.59 6.32
CA VAL A 111 8.86 -15.65 6.66
C VAL A 111 8.95 -15.47 8.18
N ASN A 112 7.81 -15.17 8.81
CA ASN A 112 7.57 -15.08 10.25
C ASN A 112 8.65 -14.29 11.01
N ARG A 113 8.69 -12.98 10.75
CA ARG A 113 9.55 -12.00 11.44
C ARG A 113 8.68 -10.87 12.01
N PRO A 114 7.98 -11.12 13.13
CA PRO A 114 6.99 -10.19 13.67
C PRO A 114 7.58 -8.83 14.08
N GLY A 115 8.82 -8.75 14.55
CA GLY A 115 9.46 -7.49 14.91
C GLY A 115 9.74 -6.62 13.67
N PHE A 116 10.18 -7.22 12.58
CA PHE A 116 10.27 -6.51 11.28
C PHE A 116 8.90 -6.09 10.76
N ALA A 117 7.90 -6.96 10.87
CA ALA A 117 6.54 -6.63 10.44
C ALA A 117 6.00 -5.41 11.20
N GLU A 118 6.10 -5.41 12.53
CA GLU A 118 5.69 -4.28 13.38
C GLU A 118 6.46 -3.00 13.03
N HIS A 119 7.78 -3.09 12.88
CA HIS A 119 8.62 -1.95 12.50
C HIS A 119 8.15 -1.31 11.20
N PHE A 120 7.91 -2.10 10.15
CA PHE A 120 7.49 -1.56 8.85
C PHE A 120 6.02 -1.13 8.81
N PHE A 121 5.12 -1.74 9.58
CA PHE A 121 3.75 -1.21 9.72
C PHE A 121 3.74 0.13 10.45
N LYS A 122 4.61 0.31 11.45
CA LYS A 122 4.80 1.60 12.11
C LYS A 122 5.33 2.66 11.13
N ALA A 123 6.37 2.34 10.36
CA ALA A 123 6.89 3.23 9.32
C ALA A 123 5.81 3.58 8.27
N ALA A 124 5.01 2.61 7.82
CA ALA A 124 3.90 2.85 6.89
C ALA A 124 2.89 3.87 7.44
N LYS A 125 2.60 3.80 8.74
CA LYS A 125 1.71 4.74 9.42
C LYS A 125 2.35 6.13 9.51
N GLU A 126 3.63 6.22 9.89
CA GLU A 126 4.38 7.47 10.00
C GLU A 126 4.41 8.21 8.65
N GLU A 127 4.69 7.53 7.54
CA GLU A 127 4.67 8.15 6.21
C GLU A 127 3.28 8.64 5.78
N ARG A 128 2.23 7.94 6.18
CA ARG A 128 0.86 8.43 5.95
C ARG A 128 0.57 9.69 6.76
N GLU A 129 1.11 9.80 7.96
CA GLU A 129 1.02 11.00 8.79
C GLU A 129 1.83 12.16 8.17
N HIS A 130 3.01 11.90 7.60
CA HIS A 130 3.77 12.90 6.83
C HIS A 130 2.95 13.46 5.66
N GLY A 131 2.36 12.58 4.84
CA GLY A 131 1.47 13.00 3.75
C GLY A 131 0.30 13.85 4.25
N SER A 132 -0.31 13.46 5.37
CA SER A 132 -1.44 14.20 5.98
C SER A 132 -1.03 15.58 6.48
N LYS A 133 0.11 15.70 7.17
CA LYS A 133 0.66 16.99 7.65
C LYS A 133 0.91 17.97 6.48
N LEU A 134 1.37 17.49 5.32
CA LEU A 134 1.55 18.34 4.13
C LEU A 134 0.20 18.81 3.53
N VAL A 135 -0.84 17.97 3.57
CA VAL A 135 -2.21 18.35 3.18
C VAL A 135 -2.75 19.45 4.10
N GLU A 136 -2.55 19.29 5.41
CA GLU A 136 -2.91 20.30 6.41
C GLU A 136 -2.16 21.61 6.18
N TYR A 137 -0.85 21.55 5.89
CA TYR A 137 -0.05 22.73 5.59
C TYR A 137 -0.57 23.50 4.36
N LEU A 138 -0.90 22.78 3.27
CA LEU A 138 -1.49 23.41 2.08
C LEU A 138 -2.84 24.06 2.39
N SER A 139 -3.69 23.36 3.15
CA SER A 139 -5.01 23.88 3.57
C SER A 139 -4.86 25.14 4.44
N MET A 140 -3.92 25.12 5.39
CA MET A 140 -3.56 26.27 6.24
C MET A 140 -3.13 27.49 5.41
N ARG A 141 -2.56 27.28 4.23
CA ARG A 141 -2.14 28.33 3.29
C ARG A 141 -3.18 28.69 2.24
N GLY A 142 -4.44 28.30 2.47
CA GLY A 142 -5.58 28.63 1.61
C GLY A 142 -5.58 27.89 0.27
N GLN A 143 -4.84 26.78 0.16
CA GLN A 143 -4.84 25.92 -1.01
C GLN A 143 -5.87 24.79 -0.85
N LEU A 144 -5.96 23.90 -1.85
CA LEU A 144 -6.85 22.73 -1.87
C LEU A 144 -8.35 23.09 -1.87
N THR A 145 -8.72 24.28 -2.34
CA THR A 145 -10.12 24.65 -2.60
C THR A 145 -10.70 23.95 -3.84
N GLU A 146 -9.84 23.42 -4.69
CA GLU A 146 -10.14 22.63 -5.89
C GLU A 146 -9.03 21.60 -6.14
N GLY A 147 -9.25 20.66 -7.07
CA GLY A 147 -8.23 19.66 -7.41
C GLY A 147 -7.82 18.78 -6.22
N VAL A 148 -8.79 18.39 -5.38
CA VAL A 148 -8.53 17.44 -4.28
C VAL A 148 -8.60 16.00 -4.79
N SER A 149 -9.46 15.74 -5.79
CA SER A 149 -9.67 14.41 -6.36
C SER A 149 -8.44 13.82 -7.07
N ASP A 150 -7.54 14.68 -7.57
CA ASP A 150 -6.29 14.31 -8.25
C ASP A 150 -5.04 14.54 -7.37
N LEU A 151 -5.24 14.81 -6.07
CA LEU A 151 -4.13 15.04 -5.14
C LEU A 151 -3.31 13.78 -4.89
N ILE A 152 -3.98 12.62 -4.83
CA ILE A 152 -3.37 11.32 -4.61
C ILE A 152 -3.87 10.36 -5.69
N ASN A 153 -2.93 9.81 -6.44
CA ASN A 153 -3.14 8.67 -7.32
C ASN A 153 -2.93 7.37 -6.53
N VAL A 154 -3.64 6.31 -6.93
CA VAL A 154 -3.49 4.97 -6.34
C VAL A 154 -2.02 4.53 -6.43
N PRO A 155 -1.33 4.33 -5.30
CA PRO A 155 0.08 3.96 -5.31
C PRO A 155 0.31 2.57 -5.87
N THR A 156 1.42 2.40 -6.57
CA THR A 156 1.94 1.09 -6.96
C THR A 156 3.11 0.70 -6.06
N VAL A 157 3.08 -0.51 -5.51
CA VAL A 157 4.20 -1.06 -4.74
C VAL A 157 5.29 -1.55 -5.70
N ALA A 158 6.51 -1.05 -5.55
CA ALA A 158 7.62 -1.34 -6.45
C ALA A 158 8.24 -2.72 -6.20
N LYS A 159 8.33 -3.15 -4.93
CA LYS A 159 8.92 -4.43 -4.52
C LYS A 159 8.07 -5.11 -3.45
N GLN A 160 7.93 -6.44 -3.56
CA GLN A 160 7.03 -7.25 -2.73
C GLN A 160 7.71 -8.47 -2.11
N GLU A 161 8.95 -8.76 -2.51
CA GLU A 161 9.73 -9.91 -2.05
C GLU A 161 11.12 -9.45 -1.64
N TRP A 162 11.61 -10.00 -0.52
CA TRP A 162 12.95 -9.76 0.01
C TRP A 162 13.65 -11.09 0.27
N THR A 163 14.97 -11.08 0.28
CA THR A 163 15.76 -12.27 0.63
C THR A 163 15.85 -12.47 2.14
N ASP A 164 15.94 -11.37 2.88
CA ASP A 164 16.15 -11.30 4.32
C ASP A 164 15.85 -9.86 4.82
N GLY A 165 15.87 -9.68 6.13
CA GLY A 165 15.69 -8.40 6.82
C GLY A 165 16.75 -7.35 6.49
N ALA A 166 17.97 -7.76 6.13
CA ALA A 166 19.02 -6.80 5.75
C ALA A 166 18.75 -6.21 4.36
N ALA A 167 18.24 -7.01 3.42
CA ALA A 167 17.78 -6.52 2.13
C ALA A 167 16.61 -5.53 2.30
N ALA A 168 15.65 -5.83 3.17
CA ALA A 168 14.53 -4.94 3.44
C ALA A 168 14.95 -3.62 4.11
N LEU A 169 15.82 -3.67 5.13
CA LEU A 169 16.37 -2.46 5.76
C LEU A 169 17.22 -1.63 4.80
N SER A 170 17.93 -2.27 3.85
CA SER A 170 18.66 -1.56 2.79
C SER A 170 17.70 -0.81 1.88
N ASP A 171 16.62 -1.45 1.43
CA ASP A 171 15.61 -0.81 0.58
C ASP A 171 14.88 0.32 1.32
N ALA A 172 14.59 0.14 2.62
CA ALA A 172 14.02 1.17 3.47
C ALA A 172 14.95 2.39 3.57
N LEU A 173 16.25 2.17 3.80
CA LEU A 173 17.23 3.25 3.82
C LEU A 173 17.31 3.99 2.48
N ASP A 174 17.31 3.26 1.36
CA ASP A 174 17.32 3.86 0.03
C ASP A 174 16.05 4.67 -0.27
N LEU A 175 14.89 4.17 0.20
CA LEU A 175 13.62 4.90 0.14
C LEU A 175 13.70 6.21 0.92
N GLU A 176 14.18 6.18 2.17
CA GLU A 176 14.35 7.40 2.98
C GLU A 176 15.34 8.39 2.36
N ILE A 177 16.42 7.90 1.75
CA ILE A 177 17.38 8.75 1.03
C ILE A 177 16.70 9.42 -0.17
N LYS A 178 15.81 8.71 -0.89
CA LYS A 178 15.05 9.27 -2.00
C LYS A 178 14.06 10.34 -1.51
N VAL A 179 13.29 10.06 -0.46
CA VAL A 179 12.31 11.01 0.11
C VAL A 179 13.02 12.29 0.57
N THR A 180 14.14 12.17 1.30
CA THR A 180 14.95 13.32 1.75
C THR A 180 15.48 14.16 0.60
N LYS A 181 15.92 13.53 -0.50
CA LYS A 181 16.34 14.27 -1.71
C LYS A 181 15.16 15.03 -2.33
N SER A 182 13.96 14.44 -2.32
CA SER A 182 12.74 15.09 -2.79
C SER A 182 12.39 16.32 -1.94
N ILE A 183 12.42 16.19 -0.60
CA ILE A 183 12.20 17.31 0.33
C ILE A 183 13.20 18.45 0.10
N ARG A 184 14.50 18.13 -0.06
CA ARG A 184 15.53 19.14 -0.36
C ARG A 184 15.26 19.88 -1.67
N LYS A 185 14.81 19.16 -2.71
CA LYS A 185 14.43 19.76 -4.00
C LYS A 185 13.19 20.65 -3.85
N LEU A 186 12.24 20.24 -3.03
CA LEU A 186 11.06 21.05 -2.71
C LEU A 186 11.44 22.34 -2.00
N ILE A 187 12.30 22.27 -0.98
CA ILE A 187 12.84 23.43 -0.28
C ILE A 187 13.48 24.41 -1.28
N GLN A 188 14.38 23.92 -2.14
CA GLN A 188 15.02 24.75 -3.18
C GLN A 188 13.99 25.41 -4.11
N THR A 189 12.93 24.68 -4.47
CA THR A 189 11.87 25.21 -5.33
C THR A 189 11.08 26.33 -4.64
N CYS A 190 10.82 26.20 -3.34
CA CYS A 190 10.05 27.16 -2.55
C CYS A 190 10.87 28.33 -1.98
N GLU A 191 12.21 28.24 -1.99
CA GLU A 191 13.11 29.32 -1.58
C GLU A 191 13.54 30.23 -2.76
N ASN A 192 13.26 29.81 -4.01
CA ASN A 192 13.82 30.43 -5.20
C ASN A 192 13.30 31.85 -5.49
N LYS A 193 14.09 32.68 -6.18
CA LYS A 193 13.66 34.03 -6.59
C LYS A 193 12.65 33.96 -7.75
N PRO A 194 11.66 34.89 -7.82
CA PRO A 194 11.48 36.07 -6.98
C PRO A 194 10.67 35.84 -5.69
N TYR A 195 10.15 34.63 -5.43
CA TYR A 195 9.24 34.35 -4.32
C TYR A 195 9.85 33.36 -3.32
N ASN A 196 10.16 33.84 -2.12
CA ASN A 196 10.66 32.98 -1.06
C ASN A 196 9.55 32.69 -0.04
N HIS A 197 9.17 31.42 0.10
CA HIS A 197 8.18 30.96 1.06
C HIS A 197 8.82 30.56 2.39
N TYR A 198 9.40 31.54 3.11
CA TYR A 198 10.21 31.33 4.31
C TYR A 198 9.62 30.35 5.33
N HIS A 199 8.34 30.50 5.68
CA HIS A 199 7.69 29.61 6.65
C HIS A 199 7.61 28.15 6.18
N LEU A 200 7.42 27.93 4.86
CA LEU A 200 7.41 26.55 4.35
C LEU A 200 8.82 25.96 4.32
N VAL A 201 9.82 26.77 3.92
CA VAL A 201 11.22 26.35 3.94
C VAL A 201 11.65 25.98 5.36
N ASP A 202 11.30 26.81 6.34
CA ASP A 202 11.52 26.54 7.77
C ASP A 202 10.82 25.26 8.21
N TYR A 203 9.52 25.10 7.92
CA TYR A 203 8.75 23.91 8.28
C TYR A 203 9.34 22.61 7.70
N LEU A 204 9.67 22.60 6.41
CA LEU A 204 10.28 21.44 5.76
C LEU A 204 11.70 21.16 6.30
N THR A 205 12.44 22.20 6.70
CA THR A 205 13.80 22.04 7.23
C THR A 205 13.80 21.57 8.69
N GLY A 206 13.04 22.24 9.55
CA GLY A 206 13.04 22.01 11.00
C GLY A 206 12.22 20.80 11.43
N VAL A 207 11.21 20.40 10.66
CA VAL A 207 10.38 19.23 10.96
C VAL A 207 10.80 18.04 10.10
N TYR A 208 10.67 18.15 8.77
CA TYR A 208 10.84 17.00 7.89
C TYR A 208 12.30 16.58 7.75
N LEU A 209 13.22 17.52 7.44
CA LEU A 209 14.62 17.13 7.29
C LEU A 209 15.24 16.62 8.60
N GLU A 210 14.79 17.11 9.76
CA GLU A 210 15.22 16.60 11.07
C GLU A 210 14.78 15.14 11.25
N GLU A 211 13.48 14.85 11.06
CA GLU A 211 12.91 13.49 11.14
C GLU A 211 13.61 12.54 10.14
N GLN A 212 13.80 12.97 8.89
CA GLN A 212 14.47 12.20 7.86
C GLN A 212 15.92 11.82 8.23
N LEU A 213 16.71 12.75 8.76
CA LEU A 213 18.11 12.50 9.10
C LEU A 213 18.23 11.55 10.30
N HIS A 214 17.32 11.66 11.27
CA HIS A 214 17.22 10.70 12.37
C HIS A 214 16.82 9.30 11.88
N GLY A 215 15.78 9.20 11.05
CA GLY A 215 15.31 7.93 10.48
C GLY A 215 16.39 7.22 9.66
N GLN A 216 17.08 7.95 8.77
CA GLN A 216 18.21 7.41 8.00
C GLN A 216 19.33 6.89 8.90
N ARG A 217 19.66 7.64 9.96
CA ARG A 217 20.70 7.21 10.90
C ARG A 217 20.28 5.96 11.65
N GLU A 218 19.02 5.85 12.06
CA GLU A 218 18.48 4.68 12.73
C GLU A 218 18.54 3.44 11.83
N LEU A 219 18.01 3.54 10.60
CA LEU A 219 18.01 2.46 9.60
C LEU A 219 19.43 2.01 9.27
N ALA A 220 20.35 2.93 9.03
CA ALA A 220 21.76 2.61 8.77
C ALA A 220 22.41 1.87 9.96
N GLY A 221 22.04 2.25 11.18
CA GLY A 221 22.47 1.56 12.41
C GLY A 221 21.94 0.13 12.48
N LYS A 222 20.62 -0.05 12.31
CA LYS A 222 19.95 -1.36 12.28
C LYS A 222 20.57 -2.27 11.21
N LEU A 223 20.72 -1.76 9.99
CA LEU A 223 21.33 -2.48 8.87
C LEU A 223 22.76 -2.94 9.18
N THR A 224 23.58 -2.08 9.77
CA THR A 224 24.96 -2.41 10.16
C THR A 224 25.00 -3.51 11.21
N THR A 225 24.16 -3.40 12.25
CA THR A 225 24.07 -4.40 13.32
C THR A 225 23.62 -5.75 12.78
N LEU A 226 22.54 -5.77 11.99
CA LEU A 226 21.99 -7.00 11.42
C LEU A 226 22.99 -7.69 10.49
N LYS A 227 23.66 -6.94 9.59
CA LYS A 227 24.70 -7.50 8.71
C LYS A 227 25.79 -8.20 9.52
N LYS A 228 26.32 -7.55 10.58
CA LYS A 228 27.33 -8.17 11.45
C LYS A 228 26.83 -9.44 12.15
N MET A 229 25.56 -9.44 12.59
CA MET A 229 24.94 -10.60 13.24
C MET A 229 24.78 -11.76 12.25
N MET A 230 24.37 -11.47 11.01
CA MET A 230 24.20 -12.45 9.93
C MET A 230 25.54 -12.99 9.43
N ASP A 231 26.57 -12.15 9.33
CA ASP A 231 27.93 -12.58 8.92
C ASP A 231 28.51 -13.62 9.89
N THR A 232 28.17 -13.51 11.19
CA THR A 232 28.69 -14.41 12.23
C THR A 232 27.78 -15.62 12.48
N ASN A 233 26.45 -15.43 12.41
CA ASN A 233 25.47 -16.42 12.89
C ASN A 233 24.42 -16.84 11.85
N GLY A 234 24.50 -16.33 10.61
CA GLY A 234 23.52 -16.62 9.56
C GLY A 234 22.08 -16.26 9.94
N GLU A 235 21.14 -17.16 9.64
CA GLU A 235 19.70 -17.00 9.91
C GLU A 235 19.37 -16.81 11.40
N LEU A 236 20.18 -17.39 12.30
CA LEU A 236 20.00 -17.17 13.74
C LEU A 236 20.23 -15.70 14.11
N GLY A 237 21.15 -15.02 13.43
CA GLY A 237 21.40 -13.60 13.63
C GLY A 237 20.17 -12.75 13.31
N GLU A 238 19.51 -13.04 12.19
CA GLU A 238 18.27 -12.36 11.80
C GLU A 238 17.12 -12.66 12.77
N PHE A 239 16.96 -13.92 13.18
CA PHE A 239 15.95 -14.31 14.15
C PHE A 239 16.12 -13.58 15.49
N LEU A 240 17.36 -13.49 16.01
CA LEU A 240 17.63 -12.80 17.27
C LEU A 240 17.40 -11.29 17.13
N PHE A 241 17.80 -10.70 16.01
CA PHE A 241 17.59 -9.28 15.73
C PHE A 241 16.09 -8.93 15.69
N ASP A 242 15.28 -9.77 15.05
CA ASP A 242 13.82 -9.64 15.02
C ASP A 242 13.18 -9.59 16.42
N LYS A 243 13.75 -10.31 17.42
CA LYS A 243 13.26 -10.26 18.81
C LYS A 243 13.64 -8.99 19.57
N THR A 244 14.49 -8.17 18.99
CA THR A 244 14.97 -6.92 19.61
C THR A 244 14.51 -5.66 18.87
N LEU A 245 13.76 -5.82 17.78
CA LEU A 245 13.20 -4.72 16.99
C LEU A 245 12.03 -4.02 17.69
#